data_AF-A0AAC9F082-F1
#
_entry.id   AF-A0AAC9F082-F1
#
_cell.length_a   1.000
_cell.length_b   1.000
_cell.length_c   1.000
_cell.angle_alpha   90.00
_cell.angle_beta   90.00
_cell.angle_gamma   90.00
#
_symmetry.space_group_name_H-M   'P 1'
#
loop_
_entity.id
_entity.type
_entity.pdbx_description
1 polymer ?
#
loop_
_entity_poly.entity_id
_entity_poly.type
_entity_poly.pdbx_seq_one_letter_code
_entity_poly.pdbx_strand_id
1 'polypeptide(L)'
;MKKIFRYVVLVCMFLMLVSCGKAESQKAFEKGFKETMNDIDKKMNEGNNEAAKMMGKILQKATYVVNKVEENGNEAQLDVTIKAVNLTKYLSEFMLSLKPLIETNMGEEAFTKATADYFSDLSKKDLDYTEVNVKIYMEKINGEWKVKNTDDILVGIFGGLEEFVGIPHN
;
A
#
# COMPACT_ATOMS: atom_id res chain seq x y z
N MET A 1 -8.50 -4.66 56.47
CA MET A 1 -7.65 -4.96 55.29
C MET A 1 -8.42 -5.31 54.00
N LYS A 2 -9.62 -5.91 54.05
CA LYS A 2 -10.37 -6.32 52.85
C LYS A 2 -10.76 -5.19 51.87
N LYS A 3 -11.00 -3.97 52.36
CA LYS A 3 -11.39 -2.83 51.50
C LYS A 3 -10.21 -2.30 50.66
N ILE A 4 -9.04 -2.14 51.27
CA ILE A 4 -7.83 -1.65 50.59
C ILE A 4 -7.37 -2.65 49.53
N PHE A 5 -7.41 -3.95 49.85
CA PHE A 5 -7.09 -5.01 48.88
C PHE A 5 -8.02 -4.99 47.65
N ARG A 6 -9.31 -4.68 47.85
CA ARG A 6 -10.30 -4.57 46.77
C ARG A 6 -10.00 -3.41 45.82
N TYR A 7 -9.56 -2.26 46.36
CA TYR A 7 -9.15 -1.11 45.55
C TYR A 7 -7.83 -1.34 44.82
N VAL A 8 -6.85 -2.01 45.45
CA VAL A 8 -5.57 -2.36 44.80
C VAL A 8 -5.80 -3.32 43.62
N VAL A 9 -6.64 -4.34 43.78
CA VAL A 9 -6.99 -5.27 42.69
C VAL A 9 -7.75 -4.57 41.56
N LEU A 10 -8.68 -3.65 41.90
CA LEU A 10 -9.40 -2.84 40.91
C LEU A 10 -8.47 -1.90 40.12
N VAL A 11 -7.51 -1.26 40.79
CA VAL A 11 -6.51 -0.40 40.15
C VAL A 11 -5.57 -1.23 39.27
N CYS A 12 -5.13 -2.42 39.70
CA CYS A 12 -4.33 -3.33 38.86
C CYS A 12 -5.11 -3.84 37.63
N MET A 13 -6.41 -4.11 37.76
CA MET A 13 -7.28 -4.43 36.62
C MET A 13 -7.44 -3.26 35.65
N PHE A 14 -7.59 -2.03 36.17
CA PHE A 14 -7.62 -0.82 35.33
C PHE A 14 -6.28 -0.53 34.64
N LEU A 15 -5.15 -0.83 35.28
CA LEU A 15 -3.81 -0.71 34.68
C LEU A 15 -3.57 -1.74 33.57
N MET A 16 -4.17 -2.92 33.64
CA MET A 16 -4.15 -3.91 32.55
C MET A 16 -5.06 -3.54 31.36
N LEU A 17 -5.99 -2.60 31.53
CA LEU A 17 -6.87 -2.12 30.46
C LEU A 17 -6.27 -0.96 29.65
N VAL A 18 -5.13 -0.40 30.07
CA VAL A 18 -4.46 0.73 29.39
C VAL A 18 -3.62 0.29 28.19
N SER A 19 -3.46 -1.03 27.94
CA SER A 19 -2.79 -1.54 26.75
C SER A 19 -3.69 -1.68 25.51
N CYS A 20 -4.96 -1.26 25.58
CA CYS A 20 -5.88 -1.33 24.45
C CYS A 20 -5.65 -0.22 23.39
N GLY A 21 -4.48 0.40 23.38
CA GLY A 21 -4.06 1.39 22.39
C GLY A 21 -3.26 0.74 21.27
N LYS A 22 -3.50 1.18 20.03
CA LYS A 22 -2.67 0.81 18.87
C LYS A 22 -1.18 1.04 19.17
N ALA A 23 -0.34 0.05 18.87
CA ALA A 23 1.10 0.08 19.08
C ALA A 23 1.76 1.28 18.38
N GLU A 24 2.89 1.78 18.90
CA GLU A 24 3.56 2.96 18.33
C GLU A 24 4.07 2.70 16.91
N SER A 25 4.65 1.52 16.67
CA SER A 25 5.09 1.07 15.35
C SER A 25 3.94 1.04 14.35
N GLN A 26 2.76 0.56 14.77
CA GLN A 26 1.56 0.58 13.93
C GLN A 26 1.15 2.01 13.57
N LYS A 27 1.09 2.94 14.54
CA LYS A 27 0.78 4.35 14.22
C LYS A 27 1.79 4.96 13.24
N ALA A 28 3.07 4.63 13.40
CA ALA A 28 4.13 5.10 12.51
C ALA A 28 4.00 4.51 11.10
N PHE A 29 3.69 3.21 10.96
CA PHE A 29 3.39 2.59 9.69
C PHE A 29 2.19 3.26 9.00
N GLU A 30 1.09 3.48 9.71
CA GLU A 30 -0.13 4.07 9.14
C GLU A 30 0.09 5.50 8.64
N LYS A 31 0.90 6.27 9.38
CA LYS A 31 1.36 7.60 8.95
C LYS A 31 2.24 7.48 7.70
N GLY A 32 3.24 6.59 7.72
CA GLY A 32 4.16 6.37 6.60
C GLY A 32 3.44 5.91 5.32
N PHE A 33 2.48 5.00 5.43
CA PHE A 33 1.68 4.54 4.29
C PHE A 33 0.90 5.70 3.65
N LYS A 34 0.33 6.59 4.46
CA LYS A 34 -0.35 7.80 3.96
C LYS A 34 0.62 8.75 3.26
N GLU A 35 1.82 8.94 3.82
CA GLU A 35 2.87 9.75 3.20
C GLU A 35 3.32 9.14 1.86
N THR A 36 3.54 7.82 1.80
CA THR A 36 3.84 7.10 0.56
C THR A 36 2.73 7.29 -0.49
N MET A 37 1.45 7.19 -0.10
CA MET A 37 0.35 7.44 -1.01
C MET A 37 0.35 8.88 -1.53
N ASN A 38 0.58 9.87 -0.68
CA ASN A 38 0.67 11.26 -1.13
C ASN A 38 1.85 11.49 -2.08
N ASP A 39 3.00 10.85 -1.83
CA ASP A 39 4.17 10.95 -2.71
C ASP A 39 3.91 10.32 -4.08
N ILE A 40 3.23 9.17 -4.12
CA ILE A 40 2.78 8.54 -5.37
C ILE A 40 1.83 9.48 -6.12
N ASP A 41 0.82 10.03 -5.43
CA ASP A 41 -0.13 10.96 -6.06
C ASP A 41 0.59 12.18 -6.63
N LYS A 42 1.48 12.80 -5.87
CA LYS A 42 2.28 13.93 -6.33
C LYS A 42 3.07 13.58 -7.59
N LYS A 43 3.86 12.51 -7.56
CA LYS A 43 4.68 12.07 -8.70
C LYS A 43 3.85 11.74 -9.93
N MET A 44 2.69 11.11 -9.75
CA MET A 44 1.79 10.75 -10.86
C MET A 44 1.05 11.96 -11.46
N ASN A 45 0.94 13.05 -10.71
CA ASN A 45 0.38 14.32 -11.19
C ASN A 45 1.44 15.31 -11.70
N GLU A 46 2.73 14.97 -11.63
CA GLU A 46 3.80 15.80 -12.19
C GLU A 46 3.75 15.77 -13.73
N GLY A 47 3.73 16.96 -14.34
CA GLY A 47 3.70 17.13 -15.79
C GLY A 47 2.31 16.95 -16.43
N ASN A 48 2.29 16.77 -17.75
CA ASN A 48 1.06 16.71 -18.55
C ASN A 48 0.74 15.31 -19.11
N ASN A 49 1.13 14.25 -18.38
CA ASN A 49 0.85 12.87 -18.78
C ASN A 49 -0.47 12.40 -18.14
N GLU A 50 -1.55 12.42 -18.91
CA GLU A 50 -2.87 11.99 -18.43
C GLU A 50 -2.92 10.50 -18.05
N ALA A 51 -2.19 9.63 -18.74
CA ALA A 51 -2.14 8.21 -18.38
C ALA A 51 -1.51 8.00 -16.99
N ALA A 52 -0.44 8.74 -16.67
CA ALA A 52 0.19 8.71 -15.35
C ALA A 52 -0.77 9.18 -14.26
N LYS A 53 -1.50 10.29 -14.48
CA LYS A 53 -2.52 10.79 -13.55
C LYS A 53 -3.62 9.77 -13.28
N MET A 54 -4.13 9.11 -14.32
CA MET A 54 -5.16 8.09 -14.17
C MET A 54 -4.63 6.85 -13.45
N MET A 55 -3.38 6.46 -13.71
CA MET A 55 -2.70 5.39 -12.98
C MET A 55 -2.53 5.75 -11.50
N GLY A 56 -2.15 6.98 -11.17
CA GLY A 56 -2.11 7.48 -9.80
C GLY A 56 -3.44 7.32 -9.07
N LYS A 57 -4.56 7.70 -9.71
CA LYS A 57 -5.91 7.51 -9.16
C LYS A 57 -6.27 6.04 -8.91
N ILE A 58 -5.77 5.12 -9.75
CA ILE A 58 -5.97 3.68 -9.57
C ILE A 58 -5.18 3.20 -8.35
N LEU A 59 -3.91 3.59 -8.22
CA LEU A 59 -3.06 3.22 -7.07
C LEU A 59 -3.58 3.78 -5.74
N GLN A 60 -4.15 4.99 -5.74
CA GLN A 60 -4.78 5.59 -4.54
C GLN A 60 -5.95 4.77 -3.98
N LYS A 61 -6.51 3.82 -4.74
CA LYS A 61 -7.57 2.92 -4.23
C LYS A 61 -7.02 1.81 -3.35
N ALA A 62 -5.69 1.65 -3.25
CA ALA A 62 -5.10 0.66 -2.38
C ALA A 62 -5.38 0.97 -0.91
N THR A 63 -5.71 -0.07 -0.16
CA THR A 63 -5.99 -0.01 1.28
C THR A 63 -5.17 -1.06 2.00
N TYR A 64 -5.10 -0.99 3.32
CA TYR A 64 -4.39 -1.98 4.11
C TYR A 64 -5.17 -2.38 5.36
N VAL A 65 -4.85 -3.56 5.86
CA VAL A 65 -5.23 -4.07 7.18
C VAL A 65 -3.97 -4.53 7.89
N VAL A 66 -3.73 -3.99 9.08
CA VAL A 66 -2.66 -4.50 9.96
C VAL A 66 -3.25 -5.63 10.79
N ASN A 67 -2.84 -6.86 10.49
CA ASN A 67 -3.38 -8.07 11.11
C ASN A 67 -2.71 -8.37 12.45
N LYS A 68 -1.41 -8.10 12.55
CA LYS A 68 -0.61 -8.42 13.72
C LYS A 68 0.52 -7.41 13.89
N VAL A 69 0.87 -7.13 15.14
CA VAL A 69 2.02 -6.29 15.51
C VAL A 69 2.79 -6.98 16.62
N GLU A 70 4.09 -7.10 16.44
CA GLU A 70 5.04 -7.59 17.45
C GLU A 70 6.12 -6.52 17.64
N GLU A 71 6.18 -5.90 18.82
CA GLU A 71 7.24 -4.95 19.19
C GLU A 71 8.18 -5.61 20.20
N ASN A 72 9.48 -5.66 19.88
CA ASN A 72 10.54 -6.22 20.72
C ASN A 72 11.66 -5.18 20.87
N GLY A 73 11.56 -4.35 21.92
CA GLY A 73 12.53 -3.28 22.16
C GLY A 73 12.52 -2.23 21.06
N ASN A 74 13.60 -2.17 20.27
CA ASN A 74 13.74 -1.21 19.16
C ASN A 74 13.34 -1.82 17.80
N GLU A 75 12.85 -3.04 17.76
CA GLU A 75 12.41 -3.70 16.52
C GLU A 75 10.90 -3.96 16.57
N ALA A 76 10.25 -3.85 15.41
CA ALA A 76 8.87 -4.26 15.28
C ALA A 76 8.64 -5.00 13.97
N GLN A 77 7.72 -5.95 14.01
CA GLN A 77 7.20 -6.65 12.84
C GLN A 77 5.70 -6.47 12.76
N LEU A 78 5.20 -6.04 11.61
CA LEU A 78 3.77 -5.94 11.35
C LEU A 78 3.41 -6.89 10.21
N ASP A 79 2.40 -7.73 10.40
CA ASP A 79 1.82 -8.52 9.31
C ASP A 79 0.67 -7.69 8.71
N VAL A 80 0.83 -7.25 7.47
CA VAL A 80 -0.09 -6.32 6.81
C VAL A 80 -0.64 -6.97 5.54
N THR A 81 -1.94 -6.90 5.34
CA THR A 81 -2.58 -7.22 4.06
C THR A 81 -2.84 -5.92 3.32
N ILE A 82 -2.23 -5.75 2.14
CA ILE A 82 -2.50 -4.62 1.25
C ILE A 82 -3.49 -5.10 0.18
N LYS A 83 -4.65 -4.45 0.12
CA LYS A 83 -5.66 -4.67 -0.90
C LYS A 83 -5.50 -3.60 -1.97
N ALA A 84 -5.02 -4.00 -3.14
CA ALA A 84 -4.75 -3.11 -4.27
C ALA A 84 -5.54 -3.53 -5.52
N VAL A 85 -5.66 -2.63 -6.49
CA VAL A 85 -6.30 -2.96 -7.76
C VAL A 85 -5.52 -4.09 -8.44
N ASN A 86 -6.23 -5.05 -9.04
CA ASN A 86 -5.60 -6.16 -9.77
C ASN A 86 -5.02 -5.68 -11.11
N LEU A 87 -3.87 -5.01 -11.04
CA LEU A 87 -3.19 -4.46 -12.20
C LEU A 87 -2.79 -5.53 -13.21
N THR A 88 -2.40 -6.73 -12.77
CA THR A 88 -2.08 -7.86 -13.67
C THR A 88 -3.24 -8.17 -14.60
N LYS A 89 -4.47 -8.26 -14.06
CA LYS A 89 -5.70 -8.44 -14.86
C LYS A 89 -5.85 -7.33 -15.88
N TYR A 90 -5.81 -6.07 -15.44
CA TYR A 90 -6.09 -4.93 -16.31
C TYR A 90 -5.00 -4.66 -17.35
N LEU A 91 -3.73 -4.84 -17.01
CA LEU A 91 -2.64 -4.79 -17.99
C LEU A 91 -2.78 -5.92 -19.03
N SER A 92 -3.20 -7.11 -18.62
CA SER A 92 -3.47 -8.21 -19.55
C SER A 92 -4.63 -7.89 -20.50
N GLU A 93 -5.75 -7.37 -19.97
CA GLU A 93 -6.89 -6.91 -20.77
C GLU A 93 -6.50 -5.80 -21.75
N PHE A 94 -5.68 -4.84 -21.30
CA PHE A 94 -5.15 -3.77 -22.14
C PHE A 94 -4.31 -4.33 -23.29
N MET A 95 -3.35 -5.21 -23.01
CA MET A 95 -2.51 -5.83 -24.04
C MET A 95 -3.34 -6.64 -25.04
N LEU A 96 -4.37 -7.35 -24.59
CA LEU A 96 -5.32 -8.03 -25.48
C LEU A 96 -6.11 -7.05 -26.36
N SER A 97 -6.50 -5.89 -25.81
CA SER A 97 -7.20 -4.84 -26.57
C SER A 97 -6.33 -4.19 -27.65
N LEU A 98 -5.02 -4.15 -27.43
CA LEU A 98 -4.06 -3.60 -28.39
C LEU A 98 -3.70 -4.58 -29.52
N LYS A 99 -3.84 -5.89 -29.31
CA LYS A 99 -3.41 -6.92 -30.27
C LYS A 99 -3.86 -6.66 -31.71
N PRO A 100 -5.14 -6.35 -32.01
CA PRO A 100 -5.57 -6.06 -33.39
C PRO A 100 -4.90 -4.83 -33.99
N LEU A 101 -4.62 -3.82 -33.15
CA LEU A 101 -4.00 -2.58 -33.59
C LEU A 101 -2.51 -2.79 -33.89
N ILE A 102 -1.83 -3.58 -33.05
CA ILE A 102 -0.43 -3.99 -33.26
C ILE A 102 -0.30 -4.80 -34.57
N GLU A 103 -1.24 -5.72 -34.83
CA GLU A 103 -1.28 -6.50 -36.08
C GLU A 103 -1.43 -5.61 -37.33
N THR A 104 -2.01 -4.41 -37.18
CA THR A 104 -2.12 -3.40 -38.23
C THR A 104 -0.99 -2.36 -38.24
N ASN A 105 0.13 -2.63 -37.54
CA ASN A 105 1.29 -1.74 -37.42
C ASN A 105 0.96 -0.38 -36.77
N MET A 106 0.34 -0.42 -35.59
CA MET A 106 0.05 0.74 -34.74
C MET A 106 1.29 1.64 -34.54
N GLY A 107 1.11 2.94 -34.77
CA GLY A 107 2.10 3.96 -34.44
C GLY A 107 2.04 4.44 -32.97
N GLU A 108 3.09 5.12 -32.54
CA GLU A 108 3.27 5.62 -31.17
C GLU A 108 2.12 6.54 -30.69
N GLU A 109 1.59 7.39 -31.57
CA GLU A 109 0.46 8.28 -31.24
C GLU A 109 -0.81 7.48 -30.93
N ALA A 110 -1.10 6.46 -31.74
CA ALA A 110 -2.26 5.59 -31.53
C ALA A 110 -2.12 4.75 -30.26
N PHE A 111 -0.90 4.28 -29.94
CA PHE A 111 -0.60 3.59 -28.69
C PHE A 111 -0.80 4.50 -27.47
N THR A 112 -0.26 5.73 -27.54
CA THR A 112 -0.38 6.73 -26.46
C THR A 112 -1.84 7.07 -26.19
N LYS A 113 -2.63 7.28 -27.25
CA LYS A 113 -4.07 7.54 -27.15
C LYS A 113 -4.80 6.35 -26.53
N ALA A 114 -4.55 5.13 -27.02
CA ALA A 114 -5.19 3.92 -26.50
C ALA A 114 -4.88 3.70 -25.01
N THR A 115 -3.63 3.99 -24.59
CA THR A 115 -3.21 3.92 -23.19
C THR A 115 -3.98 4.93 -22.33
N ALA A 116 -4.03 6.19 -22.75
CA ALA A 116 -4.74 7.24 -22.02
C ALA A 116 -6.25 6.96 -21.91
N ASP A 117 -6.88 6.53 -23.01
CA ASP A 117 -8.30 6.20 -23.05
C ASP A 117 -8.60 5.00 -22.13
N TYR A 118 -7.78 3.94 -22.19
CA TYR A 118 -7.97 2.75 -21.35
C TYR A 118 -7.89 3.07 -19.85
N PHE A 119 -6.82 3.74 -19.39
CA PHE A 119 -6.67 4.05 -17.96
C PHE A 119 -7.66 5.11 -17.47
N SER A 120 -8.05 6.06 -18.33
CA SER A 120 -9.12 7.01 -18.03
C SER A 120 -10.44 6.31 -17.75
N ASP A 121 -10.82 5.34 -18.58
CA ASP A 121 -12.05 4.56 -18.39
C ASP A 121 -11.94 3.63 -17.19
N LEU A 122 -10.79 2.98 -17.01
CA LEU A 122 -10.54 2.10 -15.88
C LEU A 122 -10.68 2.85 -14.54
N SER A 123 -10.15 4.07 -14.44
CA SER A 123 -10.21 4.87 -13.21
C SER A 123 -11.63 5.17 -12.71
N LYS A 124 -12.64 5.10 -13.60
CA LYS A 124 -14.06 5.40 -13.32
C LYS A 124 -14.89 4.15 -13.00
N LYS A 125 -14.37 2.95 -13.25
CA LYS A 125 -15.10 1.70 -13.05
C LYS A 125 -15.02 1.22 -11.60
N ASP A 126 -15.91 0.29 -11.26
CA ASP A 126 -15.67 -0.59 -10.12
C ASP A 126 -14.59 -1.60 -10.52
N LEU A 127 -13.62 -1.81 -9.63
CA LEU A 127 -12.39 -2.52 -9.96
C LEU A 127 -12.29 -3.82 -9.17
N ASP A 128 -11.67 -4.81 -9.79
CA ASP A 128 -11.24 -6.02 -9.13
C ASP A 128 -9.99 -5.71 -8.33
N TYR A 129 -9.91 -6.31 -7.14
CA TYR A 129 -8.79 -6.14 -6.23
C TYR A 129 -8.07 -7.48 -6.04
N THR A 130 -6.80 -7.37 -5.70
CA THR A 130 -5.97 -8.46 -5.21
C THR A 130 -5.47 -8.10 -3.81
N GLU A 131 -5.12 -9.11 -3.02
CA GLU A 131 -4.57 -8.94 -1.68
C GLU A 131 -3.14 -9.47 -1.65
N VAL A 132 -2.22 -8.62 -1.17
CA VAL A 132 -0.81 -8.94 -1.00
C VAL A 132 -0.50 -8.91 0.48
N ASN A 133 -0.03 -10.04 1.01
CA ASN A 133 0.41 -10.11 2.39
C ASN A 133 1.88 -9.70 2.47
N VAL A 134 2.15 -8.63 3.21
CA VAL A 134 3.47 -8.04 3.38
C VAL A 134 3.82 -8.06 4.85
N LYS A 135 5.02 -8.54 5.15
CA LYS A 135 5.60 -8.47 6.49
C LYS A 135 6.49 -7.23 6.57
N ILE A 136 6.07 -6.25 7.35
CA ILE A 136 6.79 -4.98 7.50
C ILE A 136 7.75 -5.07 8.66
N TYR A 137 9.02 -4.77 8.41
CA TYR A 137 10.05 -4.70 9.43
C TYR A 137 10.34 -3.25 9.75
N MET A 138 10.31 -2.90 11.03
CA MET A 138 10.55 -1.55 11.51
C MET A 138 11.63 -1.52 12.58
N GLU A 139 12.33 -0.40 12.65
CA GLU A 139 13.37 -0.14 13.64
C GLU A 139 13.19 1.25 14.24
N LYS A 140 13.36 1.35 15.57
CA LYS A 140 13.27 2.60 16.31
C LYS A 140 14.64 3.28 16.31
N ILE A 141 14.78 4.35 15.53
CA ILE A 141 16.00 5.13 15.39
C ILE A 141 15.74 6.52 15.98
N ASN A 142 16.52 6.91 17.00
CA ASN A 142 16.36 8.18 17.72
C ASN A 142 14.94 8.41 18.27
N GLY A 143 14.26 7.33 18.69
CA GLY A 143 12.90 7.39 19.22
C GLY A 143 11.79 7.33 18.17
N GLU A 144 12.12 7.34 16.87
CA GLU A 144 11.15 7.27 15.78
C GLU A 144 11.19 5.90 15.08
N TRP A 145 10.02 5.31 14.84
CA TRP A 145 9.90 4.07 14.08
C TRP A 145 10.07 4.32 12.58
N LYS A 146 10.97 3.57 11.95
CA LYS A 146 11.24 3.62 10.51
C LYS A 146 11.06 2.25 9.86
N VAL A 147 10.42 2.21 8.69
CA VAL A 147 10.28 1.00 7.89
C VAL A 147 11.62 0.66 7.22
N LYS A 148 12.02 -0.61 7.26
CA LYS A 148 13.25 -1.11 6.64
C LYS A 148 13.05 -1.60 5.21
N ASN A 149 11.88 -2.16 4.91
CA ASN A 149 11.52 -2.77 3.63
C ASN A 149 10.41 -1.97 2.93
N THR A 150 10.71 -0.74 2.53
CA THR A 150 9.75 0.13 1.82
C THR A 150 9.34 -0.41 0.46
N ASP A 151 10.24 -1.15 -0.21
CA ASP A 151 9.99 -1.70 -1.55
C ASP A 151 8.86 -2.73 -1.52
N ASP A 152 8.82 -3.57 -0.49
CA ASP A 152 7.73 -4.55 -0.32
C ASP A 152 6.35 -3.88 -0.15
N ILE A 153 6.30 -2.69 0.46
CA ILE A 153 5.08 -1.88 0.54
C ILE A 153 4.67 -1.42 -0.86
N LEU A 154 5.64 -0.91 -1.64
CA LEU A 154 5.38 -0.46 -3.01
C LEU A 154 4.89 -1.63 -3.87
N VAL A 155 5.53 -2.81 -3.79
CA VAL A 155 5.09 -4.03 -4.49
C VAL A 155 3.64 -4.35 -4.13
N GLY A 156 3.27 -4.28 -2.84
CA GLY A 156 1.89 -4.47 -2.40
C GLY A 156 0.91 -3.44 -2.98
N ILE A 157 1.31 -2.16 -3.07
CA ILE A 157 0.50 -1.09 -3.68
C ILE A 157 0.28 -1.33 -5.18
N PHE A 158 1.30 -1.87 -5.87
CA PHE A 158 1.20 -2.30 -7.27
C PHE A 158 0.56 -3.69 -7.46
N GLY A 159 -0.06 -4.24 -6.40
CA GLY A 159 -0.79 -5.51 -6.50
C GLY A 159 0.12 -6.73 -6.71
N GLY A 160 1.38 -6.66 -6.28
CA GLY A 160 2.35 -7.75 -6.38
C GLY A 160 3.29 -7.67 -7.59
N LEU A 161 3.23 -6.59 -8.37
CA LEU A 161 4.06 -6.41 -9.56
C LEU A 161 5.41 -5.77 -9.18
N GLU A 162 6.46 -6.59 -9.11
CA GLU A 162 7.82 -6.16 -8.75
C GLU A 162 8.46 -5.27 -9.81
N GLU A 163 8.05 -5.39 -11.07
CA GLU A 163 8.64 -4.67 -12.21
C GLU A 163 8.49 -3.13 -12.07
N PHE A 164 7.49 -2.68 -11.30
CA PHE A 164 7.23 -1.26 -11.08
C PHE A 164 8.05 -0.63 -9.94
N VAL A 165 8.78 -1.45 -9.17
CA VAL A 165 9.52 -1.00 -7.99
C VAL A 165 11.03 -0.93 -8.26
N GLY A 166 11.48 -1.34 -9.45
CA GLY A 166 12.89 -1.26 -9.84
C GLY A 166 13.79 -2.22 -9.06
N ILE A 167 13.22 -3.26 -8.44
CA ILE A 167 13.96 -4.32 -7.78
C ILE A 167 14.66 -5.13 -8.89
N PRO A 168 15.99 -5.27 -8.87
CA PRO A 168 16.68 -6.08 -9.86
C PRO A 168 16.24 -7.54 -9.70
N HIS A 169 15.76 -8.14 -10.81
CA HIS A 169 15.51 -9.58 -10.87
C HIS A 169 16.86 -10.30 -10.77
N ASN A 170 17.06 -11.06 -9.69
CA ASN A 170 18.22 -11.95 -9.53
C ASN A 170 18.13 -13.16 -10.45
#